data_AF-A0A9N9ESK3-F1
#
_entry.id   AF-A0A9N9ESK3-F1
#
_cell.length_a   1.000
_cell.length_b   1.000
_cell.length_c   1.000
_cell.angle_alpha   90.00
_cell.angle_beta   90.00
_cell.angle_gamma   90.00
#
_symmetry.space_group_name_H-M   'P 1'
#
loop_
_entity.id
_entity.type
_entity.pdbx_description
1 polymer ?
#
loop_
_entity_poly.entity_id
_entity_poly.type
_entity_poly.pdbx_seq_one_letter_code
_entity_poly.pdbx_strand_id
1 'polypeptide(L)'
;MVETMVETMVKTNLTINLTLINELKIKPTSLMEWKRRHYLTNYLNKNKKVKIYLISAKQYGRTDVKHLKYNHDGTLMNCDMPCIWNMTDLDNLTPEDLKTADGLFCVDRLKLPNVKSWDGQKFIRFTNEPPSNCPWCYEMMERFDFLSSYSEDSNVPTSYIREDPIDWLERQPFNIENLSDNSTFVSFIASHWTDFRKDWIPKLQAHIPVASFGNVYKNTDWNVHSECSALENITSYHFEDFKAKNCIIAKYPFYLSIENSQYDDYSTEKLWDAFKLGVVPIIWGAPNSRSYIPHPKSAIFIEDYPNVEDLANHLKYLVKNKTAYLEYHQWRFTKAWSERFERKV
;
A
#
# COMPACT_ATOMS: atom_id res chain seq x y z
N MET A 1 -37.11 0.79 43.42
CA MET A 1 -37.20 -0.13 42.27
C MET A 1 -36.15 0.19 41.18
N VAL A 2 -34.93 0.61 41.56
CA VAL A 2 -33.81 0.82 40.62
C VAL A 2 -32.55 0.09 41.09
N GLU A 3 -32.44 -0.24 42.38
CA GLU A 3 -31.32 -1.04 42.91
C GLU A 3 -31.42 -2.53 42.56
N THR A 4 -32.61 -3.08 42.31
CA THR A 4 -32.79 -4.52 42.04
C THR A 4 -32.57 -4.91 40.56
N MET A 5 -32.55 -3.95 39.63
CA MET A 5 -32.17 -4.21 38.23
C MET A 5 -30.65 -4.25 38.03
N VAL A 6 -29.89 -3.51 38.86
CA VAL A 6 -28.43 -3.47 38.77
C VAL A 6 -27.80 -4.76 39.29
N GLU A 7 -28.33 -5.35 40.35
CA GLU A 7 -27.82 -6.64 40.88
C GLU A 7 -28.09 -7.83 39.94
N THR A 8 -29.10 -7.75 39.08
CA THR A 8 -29.42 -8.82 38.12
C THR A 8 -28.54 -8.76 36.87
N MET A 9 -27.99 -7.59 36.51
CA MET A 9 -27.07 -7.45 35.36
C MET A 9 -25.62 -7.82 35.69
N VAL A 10 -25.24 -7.92 36.97
CA VAL A 10 -23.86 -8.27 37.38
C VAL A 10 -23.61 -9.78 37.36
N LYS A 11 -24.66 -10.62 37.43
CA LYS A 11 -24.52 -12.09 37.48
C LYS A 11 -24.37 -12.80 36.13
N THR A 12 -24.51 -12.11 34.99
CA THR A 12 -24.43 -12.71 33.65
C THR A 12 -23.08 -12.53 32.94
N ASN A 13 -22.11 -11.84 33.54
CA ASN A 13 -20.86 -11.43 32.89
C ASN A 13 -19.74 -12.48 32.81
N LEU A 14 -19.99 -13.75 33.13
CA LEU A 14 -19.00 -14.82 32.97
C LEU A 14 -19.23 -15.68 31.70
N THR A 15 -20.42 -15.65 31.11
CA THR A 15 -20.77 -16.50 29.96
C THR A 15 -20.52 -15.82 28.61
N ILE A 16 -20.28 -14.51 28.58
CA ILE A 16 -20.05 -13.74 27.33
C ILE A 16 -18.62 -13.93 26.77
N ASN A 17 -17.68 -14.45 27.56
CA ASN A 17 -16.26 -14.29 27.23
C ASN A 17 -15.69 -15.35 26.26
N LEU A 18 -16.10 -16.63 26.35
CA LEU A 18 -15.47 -17.71 25.57
C LEU A 18 -15.87 -17.71 24.08
N THR A 19 -17.15 -17.48 23.79
CA THR A 19 -17.65 -17.45 22.40
C THR A 19 -17.10 -16.26 21.63
N LEU A 20 -17.11 -15.06 22.23
CA LEU A 20 -16.52 -13.86 21.64
C LEU A 20 -15.00 -13.99 21.41
N ILE A 21 -14.27 -14.52 22.39
CA ILE A 21 -12.82 -14.76 22.26
C ILE A 21 -12.53 -15.78 21.15
N ASN A 22 -13.37 -16.80 20.98
CA ASN A 22 -13.21 -17.77 19.90
C ASN A 22 -13.51 -17.15 18.52
N GLU A 23 -14.44 -16.19 18.40
CA GLU A 23 -14.64 -15.40 17.17
C GLU A 23 -13.38 -14.59 16.79
N LEU A 24 -12.61 -14.08 17.76
CA LEU A 24 -11.33 -13.38 17.51
C LEU A 24 -10.22 -14.32 17.01
N LYS A 25 -10.33 -15.63 17.19
CA LYS A 25 -9.35 -16.61 16.66
C LYS A 25 -9.58 -16.94 15.19
N ILE A 26 -10.78 -16.64 14.67
CA ILE A 26 -11.14 -16.91 13.28
C ILE A 26 -10.70 -15.70 12.43
N LYS A 27 -10.02 -15.97 11.31
CA LYS A 27 -9.60 -14.94 10.36
C LYS A 27 -10.84 -14.37 9.66
N PRO A 28 -11.03 -13.03 9.63
CA PRO A 28 -12.14 -12.45 8.90
C PRO A 28 -12.04 -12.77 7.40
N THR A 29 -13.18 -13.06 6.78
CA THR A 29 -13.31 -13.40 5.35
C THR A 29 -14.07 -12.34 4.56
N SER A 30 -14.69 -11.38 5.25
CA SER A 30 -15.40 -10.24 4.64
C SER A 30 -15.06 -8.92 5.33
N LEU A 31 -15.34 -7.80 4.64
CA LEU A 31 -15.19 -6.46 5.21
C LEU A 31 -16.03 -6.28 6.49
N MET A 32 -17.22 -6.87 6.53
CA MET A 32 -18.11 -6.81 7.68
C MET A 32 -17.56 -7.59 8.88
N GLU A 33 -16.94 -8.75 8.66
CA GLU A 33 -16.29 -9.51 9.73
C GLU A 33 -15.06 -8.79 10.27
N TRP A 34 -14.32 -8.09 9.40
CA TRP A 34 -13.21 -7.23 9.80
C TRP A 34 -13.69 -6.10 10.73
N LYS A 35 -14.75 -5.39 10.34
CA LYS A 35 -15.37 -4.33 11.15
C LYS A 35 -15.93 -4.89 12.47
N ARG A 36 -16.59 -6.05 12.44
CA ARG A 36 -17.16 -6.71 13.62
C ARG A 36 -16.08 -7.17 14.61
N ARG A 37 -14.99 -7.79 14.14
CA ARG A 37 -13.85 -8.19 14.97
C ARG A 37 -13.24 -6.99 15.68
N HIS A 38 -13.12 -5.86 14.98
CA HIS A 38 -12.66 -4.61 15.56
C HIS A 38 -13.57 -4.12 16.70
N TYR A 39 -14.89 -4.09 16.47
CA TYR A 39 -15.90 -3.72 17.47
C TYR A 39 -15.88 -4.63 18.73
N LEU A 40 -15.83 -5.95 18.55
CA LEU A 40 -15.80 -6.91 19.67
C LEU A 40 -14.54 -6.75 20.54
N THR A 41 -13.39 -6.46 19.91
CA THR A 41 -12.14 -6.16 20.62
C THR A 41 -12.28 -4.89 21.48
N ASN A 42 -12.98 -3.86 20.98
CA ASN A 42 -13.24 -2.63 21.72
C ASN A 42 -14.15 -2.85 22.95
N TYR A 43 -15.27 -3.58 22.77
CA TYR A 43 -16.19 -3.88 23.86
C TYR A 43 -15.52 -4.62 25.04
N LEU A 44 -14.59 -5.54 24.73
CA LEU A 44 -13.86 -6.31 25.74
C LEU A 44 -12.77 -5.51 26.47
N ASN A 45 -12.19 -4.48 25.85
CA ASN A 45 -11.01 -3.76 26.37
C ASN A 45 -11.30 -2.55 27.27
N LYS A 46 -12.57 -2.18 27.51
CA LYS A 46 -12.99 -1.14 28.49
C LYS A 46 -12.14 0.15 28.47
N ASN A 47 -11.91 0.75 27.30
CA ASN A 47 -11.20 2.04 27.14
C ASN A 47 -9.74 2.10 27.67
N LYS A 48 -9.05 0.97 27.91
CA LYS A 48 -7.62 1.01 28.25
C LYS A 48 -6.78 1.36 27.02
N LYS A 49 -5.82 2.27 27.17
CA LYS A 49 -4.90 2.63 26.10
C LYS A 49 -3.88 1.51 25.87
N VAL A 50 -3.73 1.06 24.62
CA VAL A 50 -2.75 0.04 24.22
C VAL A 50 -1.43 0.73 23.86
N LYS A 51 -0.31 0.30 24.45
CA LYS A 51 1.03 0.86 24.22
C LYS A 51 1.75 0.05 23.14
N ILE A 52 1.91 0.65 21.96
CA ILE A 52 2.57 0.01 20.81
C ILE A 52 3.89 0.71 20.53
N TYR A 53 4.97 -0.08 20.48
CA TYR A 53 6.27 0.41 20.05
C TYR A 53 6.56 -0.01 18.63
N LEU A 54 6.85 0.97 17.79
CA LEU A 54 7.39 0.72 16.46
C LEU A 54 8.90 0.60 16.55
N ILE A 55 9.41 -0.55 16.14
CA ILE A 55 10.83 -0.89 16.14
C ILE A 55 11.28 -0.93 14.68
N SER A 56 12.04 0.07 14.25
CA SER A 56 12.63 0.10 12.91
C SER A 56 14.15 0.26 12.99
N ALA A 57 14.86 -0.33 12.01
CA ALA A 57 16.30 -0.18 11.84
C ALA A 57 16.71 0.73 10.67
N LYS A 58 15.73 1.21 9.88
CA LYS A 58 15.96 2.09 8.71
C LYS A 58 14.84 3.13 8.59
N GLN A 59 15.17 4.32 8.09
CA GLN A 59 14.18 5.38 7.85
C GLN A 59 13.08 4.96 6.86
N TYR A 60 13.38 4.12 5.86
CA TYR A 60 12.47 3.73 4.78
C TYR A 60 11.16 3.06 5.25
N GLY A 61 11.21 2.28 6.34
CA GLY A 61 10.04 1.63 6.92
C GLY A 61 9.27 2.49 7.94
N ARG A 62 9.75 3.69 8.28
CA ARG A 62 9.09 4.53 9.31
C ARG A 62 7.82 5.22 8.80
N THR A 63 7.60 5.33 7.50
CA THR A 63 6.51 6.12 6.91
C THR A 63 5.44 5.28 6.27
N ASP A 64 5.78 4.14 5.68
CA ASP A 64 4.79 3.11 5.35
C ASP A 64 4.01 2.67 6.61
N VAL A 65 4.64 2.73 7.79
CA VAL A 65 3.95 2.51 9.09
C VAL A 65 3.09 3.72 9.49
N LYS A 66 3.46 4.95 9.12
CA LYS A 66 2.58 6.13 9.28
C LYS A 66 1.36 6.04 8.37
N HIS A 67 1.44 5.30 7.26
CA HIS A 67 0.34 4.99 6.36
C HIS A 67 -0.47 3.75 6.76
N LEU A 68 -0.24 3.18 7.95
CA LEU A 68 -1.21 2.29 8.60
C LEU A 68 -2.48 3.06 9.00
N LYS A 69 -3.14 3.79 8.08
CA LYS A 69 -4.40 4.52 8.31
C LYS A 69 -4.43 5.36 9.61
N TYR A 70 -3.46 6.27 9.82
CA TYR A 70 -3.44 7.23 10.93
C TYR A 70 -3.36 8.69 10.42
N ASN A 71 -4.05 9.63 11.09
CA ASN A 71 -3.90 11.07 10.85
C ASN A 71 -2.64 11.65 11.53
N HIS A 72 -2.14 12.80 11.04
CA HIS A 72 -0.97 13.52 11.56
C HIS A 72 -1.10 14.05 13.01
N ASP A 73 -2.29 14.01 13.60
CA ASP A 73 -2.58 14.41 14.98
C ASP A 73 -2.62 13.22 15.96
N GLY A 74 -2.32 12.00 15.49
CA GLY A 74 -2.32 10.79 16.31
C GLY A 74 -3.72 10.20 16.55
N THR A 75 -4.74 10.65 15.83
CA THR A 75 -6.05 10.00 15.84
C THR A 75 -6.24 9.06 14.65
N LEU A 76 -7.00 7.99 14.89
CA LEU A 76 -7.42 7.05 13.86
C LEU A 76 -8.66 7.58 13.13
N MET A 77 -8.72 7.43 11.80
CA MET A 77 -10.01 7.40 11.13
C MET A 77 -10.65 6.04 11.43
N ASN A 78 -11.50 6.01 12.46
CA ASN A 78 -12.23 4.84 12.97
C ASN A 78 -11.36 3.70 13.52
N CYS A 79 -10.59 3.96 14.57
CA CYS A 79 -10.37 2.94 15.58
C CYS A 79 -10.91 3.46 16.89
N ASP A 80 -11.82 2.68 17.46
CA ASP A 80 -12.50 3.02 18.70
C ASP A 80 -11.65 2.67 19.94
N MET A 81 -10.44 2.12 19.75
CA MET A 81 -9.46 1.91 20.81
C MET A 81 -8.37 3.00 20.79
N PRO A 82 -8.21 3.78 21.86
CA PRO A 82 -7.14 4.78 21.92
C PRO A 82 -5.79 4.07 22.07
N CYS A 83 -4.92 4.15 21.06
CA CYS A 83 -3.56 3.63 21.12
C CYS A 83 -2.56 4.75 21.48
N ILE A 84 -1.50 4.40 22.21
CA ILE A 84 -0.32 5.25 22.36
C ILE A 84 0.77 4.65 21.47
N TRP A 85 1.08 5.36 20.38
CA TRP A 85 2.13 4.97 19.44
C TRP A 85 3.44 5.64 19.83
N ASN A 86 4.42 4.83 20.22
CA ASN A 86 5.78 5.29 20.47
C ASN A 86 6.69 4.76 19.37
N MET A 87 7.18 5.65 18.51
CA MET A 87 8.18 5.30 17.51
C MET A 87 9.57 5.53 18.10
N THR A 88 10.37 4.46 18.17
CA THR A 88 11.74 4.55 18.67
C THR A 88 12.64 3.59 17.92
N ASP A 89 13.95 3.89 17.89
CA ASP A 89 14.91 2.90 17.43
C ASP A 89 15.03 1.78 18.45
N LEU A 90 15.24 0.56 17.97
CA LEU A 90 15.36 -0.59 18.85
C LEU A 90 16.42 -0.38 19.93
N ASP A 91 17.57 0.15 19.56
CA ASP A 91 18.71 0.34 20.46
C ASP A 91 18.43 1.42 21.53
N ASN A 92 17.32 2.16 21.40
CA ASN A 92 16.84 3.17 22.36
C ASN A 92 15.69 2.66 23.25
N LEU A 93 15.23 1.41 23.09
CA LEU A 93 14.20 0.86 23.97
C LEU A 93 14.77 0.53 25.35
N THR A 94 14.22 1.14 26.40
CA THR A 94 14.61 0.80 27.76
C THR A 94 13.97 -0.52 28.21
N PRO A 95 14.54 -1.21 29.21
CA PRO A 95 13.89 -2.37 29.81
C PRO A 95 12.47 -2.09 30.34
N GLU A 96 12.19 -0.85 30.77
CA GLU A 96 10.86 -0.45 31.24
C GLU A 96 9.87 -0.27 30.08
N ASP A 97 10.32 0.28 28.95
CA ASP A 97 9.52 0.33 27.73
C ASP A 97 9.11 -1.09 27.28
N LEU A 98 10.06 -2.03 27.30
CA LEU A 98 9.80 -3.42 26.95
C LEU A 98 8.86 -4.14 27.93
N LYS A 99 8.90 -3.80 29.23
CA LYS A 99 7.99 -4.38 30.24
C LYS A 99 6.56 -3.88 30.10
N THR A 100 6.41 -2.61 29.73
CA THR A 100 5.11 -1.93 29.66
C THR A 100 4.47 -1.95 28.28
N ALA A 101 5.19 -2.39 27.25
CA ALA A 101 4.65 -2.51 25.89
C ALA A 101 3.64 -3.66 25.77
N ASP A 102 2.49 -3.35 25.17
CA ASP A 102 1.48 -4.35 24.78
C ASP A 102 1.81 -4.97 23.43
N GLY A 103 2.41 -4.20 22.52
CA GLY A 103 2.81 -4.65 21.19
C GLY A 103 4.17 -4.10 20.77
N LEU A 104 5.00 -4.96 20.18
CA LEU A 104 6.24 -4.59 19.51
C LEU A 104 6.08 -4.85 18.00
N PHE A 105 6.01 -3.77 17.24
CA PHE A 105 5.83 -3.80 15.79
C PHE A 105 7.21 -3.73 15.12
N CYS A 106 7.62 -4.82 14.50
CA CYS A 106 8.99 -5.00 14.02
C CYS A 106 9.09 -4.81 12.52
N VAL A 107 9.75 -3.73 12.14
CA VAL A 107 9.98 -3.32 10.76
C VAL A 107 11.40 -3.73 10.36
N ASP A 108 11.49 -4.60 9.35
CA ASP A 108 12.71 -4.94 8.61
C ASP A 108 13.85 -5.70 9.33
N ARG A 109 13.85 -5.88 10.66
CA ARG A 109 14.88 -6.67 11.37
C ARG A 109 14.37 -7.58 12.48
N LEU A 110 15.15 -8.62 12.77
CA LEU A 110 14.86 -9.73 13.71
C LEU A 110 15.36 -9.51 15.14
N LYS A 111 15.79 -8.31 15.50
CA LYS A 111 16.26 -8.05 16.86
C LYS A 111 15.07 -7.86 17.82
N LEU A 112 14.33 -8.93 18.05
CA LEU A 112 13.35 -9.03 19.13
C LEU A 112 14.00 -9.63 20.38
N PRO A 113 13.53 -9.26 21.59
CA PRO A 113 13.82 -10.03 22.79
C PRO A 113 13.51 -11.52 22.56
N ASN A 114 14.34 -12.41 23.10
CA ASN A 114 14.14 -13.86 22.97
C ASN A 114 12.88 -14.34 23.70
N VAL A 115 12.43 -13.59 24.71
CA VAL A 115 11.26 -13.89 25.53
C VAL A 115 10.45 -12.60 25.68
N LYS A 116 9.13 -12.75 25.71
CA LYS A 116 8.21 -11.65 26.01
C LYS A 116 8.36 -11.20 27.45
N SER A 117 8.18 -9.92 27.70
CA SER A 117 8.27 -9.38 29.07
C SER A 117 7.09 -9.80 29.96
N TRP A 118 5.97 -10.18 29.35
CA TRP A 118 4.77 -10.70 30.02
C TRP A 118 3.88 -11.44 29.01
N ASP A 119 2.98 -12.32 29.49
CA ASP A 119 2.26 -13.29 28.66
C ASP A 119 1.37 -12.69 27.56
N GLY A 120 0.79 -11.51 27.79
CA GLY A 120 -0.09 -10.85 26.82
C GLY A 120 0.62 -9.92 25.83
N GLN A 121 1.93 -9.70 25.97
CA GLN A 121 2.70 -8.92 24.99
C GLN A 121 2.66 -9.59 23.60
N LYS A 122 2.55 -8.78 22.55
CA LYS A 122 2.49 -9.27 21.17
C LYS A 122 3.69 -8.80 20.35
N PHE A 123 4.28 -9.72 19.60
CA PHE A 123 5.30 -9.42 18.60
C PHE A 123 4.64 -9.45 17.23
N ILE A 124 4.73 -8.35 16.50
CA ILE A 124 4.09 -8.18 15.20
C ILE A 124 5.20 -8.01 14.17
N ARG A 125 5.22 -8.89 13.16
CA ARG A 125 6.09 -8.74 12.00
C ARG A 125 5.46 -7.78 11.03
N PHE A 126 6.20 -6.78 10.58
CA PHE A 126 5.80 -5.92 9.48
C PHE A 126 6.76 -6.03 8.31
N THR A 127 6.19 -6.19 7.12
CA THR A 127 6.93 -6.08 5.87
C THR A 127 5.98 -5.74 4.73
N ASN A 128 6.34 -4.76 3.91
CA ASN A 128 5.67 -4.50 2.65
C ASN A 128 6.38 -5.13 1.45
N GLU A 129 7.48 -5.84 1.69
CA GLU A 129 8.29 -6.44 0.64
C GLU A 129 7.96 -7.93 0.47
N PRO A 130 7.92 -8.43 -0.78
CA PRO A 130 7.70 -9.84 -1.04
C PRO A 130 8.93 -10.67 -0.65
N PRO A 131 8.77 -11.98 -0.40
CA PRO A 131 9.87 -12.88 -0.04
C PRO A 131 11.04 -12.88 -1.04
N SER A 132 10.78 -12.66 -2.33
CA SER A 132 11.84 -12.56 -3.35
C SER A 132 12.72 -11.33 -3.21
N ASN A 133 12.16 -10.20 -2.74
CA ASN A 133 12.89 -8.94 -2.59
C ASN A 133 13.44 -8.78 -1.16
N CYS A 134 12.77 -9.37 -0.17
CA CYS A 134 13.18 -9.39 1.22
C CYS A 134 13.03 -10.79 1.85
N PRO A 135 13.92 -11.76 1.54
CA PRO A 135 13.85 -13.09 2.15
C PRO A 135 13.95 -13.04 3.68
N TRP A 136 14.84 -12.21 4.21
CA TRP A 136 15.02 -12.01 5.65
C TRP A 136 13.80 -11.39 6.33
N CYS A 137 12.86 -10.80 5.58
CA CYS A 137 11.58 -10.33 6.12
C CYS A 137 10.71 -11.50 6.59
N TYR A 138 10.97 -12.73 6.16
CA TYR A 138 10.15 -13.92 6.48
C TYR A 138 10.93 -14.99 7.25
N GLU A 139 12.10 -14.65 7.78
CA GLU A 139 12.85 -15.50 8.70
C GLU A 139 12.27 -15.44 10.13
N MET A 140 12.40 -16.54 10.88
CA MET A 140 11.97 -16.66 12.28
C MET A 140 10.49 -16.25 12.54
N MET A 141 9.60 -16.53 11.58
CA MET A 141 8.18 -16.16 11.67
C MET A 141 7.47 -16.78 12.88
N GLU A 142 7.96 -17.92 13.38
CA GLU A 142 7.47 -18.59 14.59
C GLU A 142 7.61 -17.75 15.87
N ARG A 143 8.45 -16.71 15.86
CA ARG A 143 8.64 -15.80 17.00
C ARG A 143 7.58 -14.69 17.06
N PHE A 144 6.79 -14.51 16.00
CA PHE A 144 5.81 -13.43 15.90
C PHE A 144 4.39 -13.99 16.11
N ASP A 145 3.56 -13.22 16.83
CA ASP A 145 2.14 -13.54 17.00
C ASP A 145 1.32 -13.20 15.76
N PHE A 146 1.72 -12.14 15.04
CA PHE A 146 0.99 -11.60 13.91
C PHE A 146 1.92 -11.16 12.78
N LEU A 147 1.46 -11.34 11.54
CA LEU A 147 2.04 -10.74 10.35
C LEU A 147 1.16 -9.58 9.87
N SER A 148 1.78 -8.44 9.62
CA SER A 148 1.23 -7.31 8.89
C SER A 148 2.02 -7.12 7.59
N SER A 149 1.34 -7.22 6.45
CA SER A 149 2.00 -7.12 5.14
C SER A 149 1.04 -6.68 4.03
N TYR A 150 1.57 -6.47 2.83
CA TYR A 150 0.77 -6.18 1.63
C TYR A 150 -0.29 -7.24 1.29
N SER A 151 -0.08 -8.49 1.74
CA SER A 151 -0.99 -9.60 1.47
C SER A 151 -2.30 -9.44 2.24
N GLU A 152 -3.43 -9.59 1.54
CA GLU A 152 -4.77 -9.66 2.17
C GLU A 152 -4.89 -10.88 3.10
N ASP A 153 -4.00 -11.87 2.93
CA ASP A 153 -3.97 -13.04 3.77
C ASP A 153 -3.22 -12.88 5.09
N SER A 154 -2.56 -11.75 5.30
CA SER A 154 -1.89 -11.48 6.57
C SER A 154 -2.88 -11.21 7.71
N ASN A 155 -2.42 -11.27 8.96
CA ASN A 155 -3.29 -11.02 10.12
C ASN A 155 -3.76 -9.57 10.16
N VAL A 156 -2.92 -8.65 9.69
CA VAL A 156 -3.21 -7.22 9.57
C VAL A 156 -2.73 -6.73 8.20
N PRO A 157 -3.55 -6.90 7.14
CA PRO A 157 -3.21 -6.42 5.81
C PRO A 157 -2.94 -4.92 5.80
N THR A 158 -1.97 -4.53 4.98
CA THR A 158 -1.65 -3.13 4.69
C THR A 158 -1.59 -2.91 3.18
N SER A 159 -1.43 -1.65 2.79
CA SER A 159 -1.52 -1.19 1.42
C SER A 159 -0.50 -0.09 1.17
N TYR A 160 -0.02 0.00 -0.06
CA TYR A 160 0.80 1.12 -0.54
C TYR A 160 -0.04 2.34 -0.96
N ILE A 161 -1.36 2.30 -0.76
CA ILE A 161 -2.23 3.46 -0.92
C ILE A 161 -2.00 4.40 0.26
N ARG A 162 -1.37 5.55 0.00
CA ARG A 162 -0.91 6.50 1.03
C ARG A 162 -1.85 7.69 1.26
N GLU A 163 -2.83 7.88 0.38
CA GLU A 163 -3.77 9.02 0.36
C GLU A 163 -5.18 8.52 0.14
N ASP A 164 -6.18 9.32 0.50
CA ASP A 164 -7.60 9.01 0.32
C ASP A 164 -7.94 8.95 -1.19
N PRO A 165 -8.37 7.79 -1.71
CA PRO A 165 -8.68 7.71 -3.15
C PRO A 165 -9.93 8.46 -3.59
N ILE A 166 -10.68 9.06 -2.67
CA ILE A 166 -11.66 10.09 -3.01
C ILE A 166 -11.00 11.24 -3.77
N ASP A 167 -9.78 11.66 -3.40
CA ASP A 167 -9.03 12.70 -4.10
C ASP A 167 -8.70 12.30 -5.54
N TRP A 168 -8.62 10.99 -5.83
CA TRP A 168 -8.36 10.51 -7.18
C TRP A 168 -9.57 10.73 -8.09
N LEU A 169 -10.79 10.77 -7.55
CA LEU A 169 -12.00 10.97 -8.35
C LEU A 169 -12.03 12.37 -8.98
N GLU A 170 -11.44 13.36 -8.31
CA GLU A 170 -11.39 14.75 -8.78
C GLU A 170 -10.23 15.02 -9.75
N ARG A 171 -9.26 14.11 -9.81
CA ARG A 171 -8.08 14.25 -10.66
C ARG A 171 -8.46 14.17 -12.14
N GLN A 172 -8.12 15.24 -12.86
CA GLN A 172 -8.30 15.29 -14.32
C GLN A 172 -7.35 14.31 -15.03
N PRO A 173 -7.84 13.54 -16.01
CA PRO A 173 -7.01 12.76 -16.92
C PRO A 173 -5.93 13.60 -17.61
N PHE A 174 -4.80 12.98 -17.95
CA PHE A 174 -3.84 13.59 -18.86
C PHE A 174 -4.52 13.99 -20.18
N ASN A 175 -4.28 15.22 -20.64
CA ASN A 175 -4.86 15.69 -21.91
C ASN A 175 -3.99 15.22 -23.09
N ILE A 176 -4.39 14.12 -23.73
CA ILE A 176 -3.67 13.57 -24.89
C ILE A 176 -3.65 14.50 -26.11
N GLU A 177 -4.56 15.49 -26.19
CA GLU A 177 -4.58 16.47 -27.29
C GLU A 177 -3.38 17.42 -27.24
N ASN A 178 -2.66 17.48 -26.11
CA ASN A 178 -1.42 18.22 -25.97
C ASN A 178 -0.20 17.49 -26.58
N LEU A 179 -0.36 16.22 -26.99
CA LEU A 179 0.74 15.44 -27.59
C LEU A 179 0.93 15.83 -29.06
N SER A 180 2.19 15.98 -29.45
CA SER A 180 2.59 16.02 -30.86
C SER A 180 2.75 14.60 -31.43
N ASP A 181 2.72 14.46 -32.75
CA ASP A 181 2.79 13.15 -33.45
C ASP A 181 3.99 12.28 -33.05
N ASN A 182 5.12 12.89 -32.66
CA ASN A 182 6.36 12.21 -32.27
C ASN A 182 6.62 12.23 -30.76
N SER A 183 5.61 12.55 -29.96
CA SER A 183 5.75 12.59 -28.49
C SER A 183 6.07 11.22 -27.93
N THR A 184 6.97 11.17 -26.94
CA THR A 184 7.08 9.99 -26.07
C THR A 184 5.92 10.01 -25.09
N PHE A 185 5.09 8.97 -25.10
CA PHE A 185 3.83 8.93 -24.35
C PHE A 185 3.80 7.87 -23.24
N VAL A 186 4.88 7.12 -23.05
CA VAL A 186 5.03 6.16 -21.95
C VAL A 186 6.21 6.59 -21.09
N SER A 187 6.00 6.68 -19.78
CA SER A 187 7.08 6.88 -18.81
C SER A 187 7.36 5.63 -17.98
N PHE A 188 8.61 5.49 -17.54
CA PHE A 188 9.07 4.42 -16.68
C PHE A 188 10.12 4.92 -15.70
N ILE A 189 9.93 4.58 -14.42
CA ILE A 189 10.85 4.96 -13.34
C ILE A 189 11.11 3.74 -12.48
N ALA A 190 12.20 3.02 -12.75
CA ALA A 190 12.68 1.94 -11.92
C ALA A 190 14.21 1.94 -11.85
N SER A 191 14.74 1.67 -10.66
CA SER A 191 16.19 1.58 -10.44
C SER A 191 16.69 0.18 -10.08
N HIS A 192 15.77 -0.75 -9.80
CA HIS A 192 16.10 -2.13 -9.47
C HIS A 192 15.93 -3.02 -10.71
N TRP A 193 16.98 -3.77 -11.05
CA TRP A 193 16.94 -4.72 -12.17
C TRP A 193 16.23 -6.02 -11.76
N THR A 194 15.38 -6.54 -12.64
CA THR A 194 14.73 -7.86 -12.49
C THR A 194 14.79 -8.58 -13.83
N ASP A 195 14.69 -9.90 -13.85
CA ASP A 195 14.75 -10.66 -15.11
C ASP A 195 13.61 -10.26 -16.05
N PHE A 196 12.41 -10.03 -15.51
CA PHE A 196 11.30 -9.50 -16.29
C PHE A 196 11.61 -8.12 -16.90
N ARG A 197 12.14 -7.17 -16.10
CA ARG A 197 12.47 -5.82 -16.61
C ARG A 197 13.57 -5.87 -17.66
N LYS A 198 14.58 -6.74 -17.50
CA LYS A 198 15.67 -6.97 -18.49
C LYS A 198 15.13 -7.49 -19.82
N ASP A 199 14.18 -8.42 -19.78
CA ASP A 199 13.64 -9.05 -20.97
C ASP A 199 12.56 -8.20 -21.66
N TRP A 200 11.61 -7.66 -20.91
CA TRP A 200 10.37 -7.12 -21.46
C TRP A 200 10.48 -5.64 -21.88
N ILE A 201 11.21 -4.81 -21.12
CA ILE A 201 11.32 -3.37 -21.40
C ILE A 201 11.94 -3.09 -22.78
N PRO A 202 13.05 -3.73 -23.20
CA PRO A 202 13.62 -3.51 -24.52
C PRO A 202 12.69 -3.94 -25.67
N LYS A 203 11.89 -4.99 -25.46
CA LYS A 203 10.88 -5.42 -26.45
C LYS A 203 9.85 -4.33 -26.69
N LEU A 204 9.36 -3.68 -25.64
CA LEU A 204 8.43 -2.56 -25.79
C LEU A 204 9.10 -1.35 -26.45
N GLN A 205 10.33 -1.03 -26.03
CA GLN A 205 11.12 0.08 -26.58
C GLN A 205 11.42 -0.08 -28.08
N ALA A 206 11.44 -1.31 -28.61
CA ALA A 206 11.59 -1.56 -30.03
C ALA A 206 10.35 -1.15 -30.87
N HIS A 207 9.16 -1.10 -30.26
CA HIS A 207 7.91 -0.78 -30.97
C HIS A 207 7.38 0.64 -30.70
N ILE A 208 7.69 1.22 -29.54
CA ILE A 208 7.31 2.60 -29.13
C ILE A 208 8.40 3.26 -28.28
N PRO A 209 8.52 4.61 -28.31
CA PRO A 209 9.39 5.31 -27.39
C PRO A 209 8.88 5.21 -25.94
N VAL A 210 9.78 4.89 -25.01
CA VAL A 210 9.53 4.86 -23.57
C VAL A 210 10.54 5.75 -22.87
N ALA A 211 10.08 6.78 -22.15
CA ALA A 211 10.92 7.67 -21.36
C ALA A 211 11.30 7.00 -20.03
N SER A 212 12.53 6.47 -19.96
CA SER A 212 13.06 5.75 -18.80
C SER A 212 14.00 6.65 -17.99
N PHE A 213 13.57 7.02 -16.78
CA PHE A 213 14.26 7.99 -15.91
C PHE A 213 15.09 7.35 -14.78
N GLY A 214 14.74 6.12 -14.39
CA GLY A 214 15.48 5.33 -13.39
C GLY A 214 16.65 4.57 -13.98
N ASN A 215 17.42 3.83 -13.16
CA ASN A 215 18.61 3.11 -13.63
C ASN A 215 18.33 1.99 -14.65
N VAL A 216 17.11 1.43 -14.68
CA VAL A 216 16.73 0.37 -15.62
C VAL A 216 16.52 0.98 -16.99
N TYR A 217 17.40 0.65 -17.94
CA TYR A 217 17.39 1.18 -19.31
C TYR A 217 17.26 2.70 -19.39
N LYS A 218 17.93 3.44 -18.48
CA LYS A 218 17.90 4.91 -18.47
C LYS A 218 18.20 5.47 -19.86
N ASN A 219 17.27 6.25 -20.39
CA ASN A 219 17.42 6.92 -21.69
C ASN A 219 16.91 8.37 -21.68
N THR A 220 16.30 8.82 -20.58
CA THR A 220 15.73 10.15 -20.44
C THR A 220 16.29 10.80 -19.18
N ASP A 221 16.72 12.05 -19.30
CA ASP A 221 17.18 12.85 -18.17
C ASP A 221 15.99 13.55 -17.49
N TRP A 222 16.06 13.70 -16.17
CA TRP A 222 15.02 14.37 -15.39
C TRP A 222 14.83 15.84 -15.82
N ASN A 223 15.88 16.49 -16.34
CA ASN A 223 15.85 17.89 -16.76
C ASN A 223 15.05 18.16 -18.05
N VAL A 224 14.56 17.12 -18.74
CA VAL A 224 13.56 17.28 -19.82
C VAL A 224 12.28 17.97 -19.29
N HIS A 225 11.99 17.79 -18.00
CA HIS A 225 10.93 18.51 -17.27
C HIS A 225 11.57 19.25 -16.10
N SER A 226 12.22 20.38 -16.38
CA SER A 226 12.98 21.14 -15.38
C SER A 226 12.13 21.64 -14.21
N GLU A 227 10.83 21.85 -14.43
CA GLU A 227 9.87 22.17 -13.38
C GLU A 227 9.67 21.01 -12.39
N CYS A 228 9.86 19.76 -12.84
CA CYS A 228 9.82 18.59 -11.98
C CYS A 228 11.15 18.37 -11.27
N SER A 229 12.29 18.54 -11.95
CA SER A 229 13.62 18.40 -11.32
C SER A 229 13.87 19.48 -10.27
N ALA A 230 13.32 20.68 -10.44
CA ALA A 230 13.37 21.75 -9.43
C ALA A 230 12.71 21.37 -8.09
N LEU A 231 11.83 20.36 -8.07
CA LEU A 231 11.19 19.86 -6.86
C LEU A 231 12.14 19.00 -5.99
N GLU A 232 13.26 18.49 -6.55
CA GLU A 232 14.25 17.72 -5.79
C GLU A 232 15.02 18.58 -4.77
N ASN A 233 15.23 19.87 -5.06
CA ASN A 233 16.07 20.77 -4.25
C ASN A 233 15.34 21.42 -3.06
N ILE A 234 14.02 21.22 -2.92
CA ILE A 234 13.21 21.89 -1.89
C ILE A 234 13.18 21.08 -0.57
N THR A 235 13.63 19.83 -0.55
CA THR A 235 13.59 18.98 0.65
C THR A 235 14.95 18.39 1.00
N SER A 236 15.82 19.20 1.62
CA SER A 236 17.09 18.72 2.20
C SER A 236 16.92 17.76 3.38
N TYR A 237 15.67 17.46 3.77
CA TYR A 237 15.34 16.42 4.71
C TYR A 237 14.14 15.62 4.20
N HIS A 238 14.37 14.31 4.06
CA HIS A 238 13.44 13.21 3.82
C HIS A 238 13.40 12.63 2.39
N PHE A 239 13.89 11.39 2.32
CA PHE A 239 13.89 10.39 1.24
C PHE A 239 12.50 10.04 0.65
N GLU A 240 11.49 10.89 0.80
CA GLU A 240 10.09 10.51 0.63
C GLU A 240 9.25 11.57 -0.07
N ASP A 241 9.85 12.68 -0.49
CA ASP A 241 9.14 13.61 -1.35
C ASP A 241 9.14 13.10 -2.79
N PHE A 242 8.20 12.20 -3.09
CA PHE A 242 7.96 11.72 -4.46
C PHE A 242 7.43 12.83 -5.38
N LYS A 243 7.41 14.12 -4.99
CA LYS A 243 6.98 15.25 -5.82
C LYS A 243 7.65 15.27 -7.19
N ALA A 244 8.98 15.14 -7.26
CA ALA A 244 9.67 15.13 -8.55
C ALA A 244 9.22 13.94 -9.41
N LYS A 245 9.22 12.73 -8.84
CA LYS A 245 8.75 11.49 -9.50
C LYS A 245 7.31 11.62 -9.98
N ASN A 246 6.41 12.09 -9.12
CA ASN A 246 4.98 12.22 -9.39
C ASN A 246 4.71 13.32 -10.42
N CYS A 247 5.48 14.42 -10.36
CA CYS A 247 5.46 15.45 -11.39
C CYS A 247 5.83 14.85 -12.75
N ILE A 248 6.91 14.04 -12.84
CA ILE A 248 7.30 13.36 -14.07
C ILE A 248 6.22 12.41 -14.56
N ILE A 249 5.69 11.54 -13.70
CA ILE A 249 4.64 10.58 -14.09
C ILE A 249 3.45 11.32 -14.71
N ALA A 250 3.03 12.44 -14.12
CA ALA A 250 1.91 13.25 -14.61
C ALA A 250 2.17 13.94 -15.97
N LYS A 251 3.39 13.88 -16.53
CA LYS A 251 3.72 14.42 -17.87
C LYS A 251 3.44 13.43 -19.00
N TYR A 252 3.00 12.21 -18.69
CA TYR A 252 2.76 11.16 -19.66
C TYR A 252 1.35 10.58 -19.49
N PRO A 253 0.66 10.20 -20.58
CA PRO A 253 -0.65 9.55 -20.48
C PRO A 253 -0.56 8.11 -19.93
N PHE A 254 0.59 7.45 -20.11
CA PHE A 254 0.83 6.09 -19.62
C PHE A 254 2.07 6.01 -18.72
N TYR A 255 1.96 5.17 -17.69
CA TYR A 255 3.07 4.84 -16.79
C TYR A 255 3.25 3.33 -16.71
N LEU A 256 4.49 2.86 -16.86
CA LEU A 256 4.86 1.47 -16.66
C LEU A 256 4.90 1.13 -15.16
N SER A 257 3.78 0.64 -14.64
CA SER A 257 3.59 0.13 -13.28
C SER A 257 4.08 -1.31 -13.17
N ILE A 258 5.37 -1.53 -13.44
CA ILE A 258 6.02 -2.84 -13.46
C ILE A 258 6.65 -3.11 -12.09
N GLU A 259 6.11 -4.07 -11.35
CA GLU A 259 6.63 -4.44 -10.03
C GLU A 259 7.98 -5.15 -10.10
N ASN A 260 8.63 -5.30 -8.94
CA ASN A 260 9.87 -6.06 -8.87
C ASN A 260 9.63 -7.59 -8.85
N SER A 261 8.40 -8.02 -8.53
CA SER A 261 8.02 -9.42 -8.34
C SER A 261 6.51 -9.61 -8.59
N GLN A 262 6.08 -10.84 -8.87
CA GLN A 262 4.66 -11.19 -8.96
C GLN A 262 4.23 -12.00 -7.74
N TYR A 263 3.52 -11.35 -6.82
CA TYR A 263 2.84 -11.98 -5.70
C TYR A 263 1.41 -11.46 -5.65
N ASP A 264 0.47 -12.30 -5.24
CA ASP A 264 -0.90 -11.86 -5.00
C ASP A 264 -0.92 -10.68 -4.03
N ASP A 265 -1.80 -9.71 -4.32
CA ASP A 265 -2.01 -8.48 -3.55
C ASP A 265 -0.83 -7.49 -3.51
N TYR A 266 0.30 -7.82 -4.15
CA TYR A 266 1.48 -6.97 -4.21
C TYR A 266 1.35 -5.91 -5.31
N SER A 267 0.92 -4.72 -4.90
CA SER A 267 0.90 -3.53 -5.75
C SER A 267 1.34 -2.34 -4.95
N THR A 268 2.40 -1.67 -5.41
CA THR A 268 3.08 -0.63 -4.66
C THR A 268 2.74 0.77 -5.17
N GLU A 269 3.48 1.78 -4.74
CA GLU A 269 3.41 3.15 -5.25
C GLU A 269 3.44 3.20 -6.79
N LYS A 270 4.08 2.23 -7.46
CA LYS A 270 4.13 2.17 -8.93
C LYS A 270 2.75 2.09 -9.57
N LEU A 271 1.82 1.36 -8.95
CA LEU A 271 0.44 1.29 -9.43
C LEU A 271 -0.34 2.52 -8.96
N TRP A 272 -0.30 2.80 -7.66
CA TRP A 272 -1.21 3.77 -7.04
C TRP A 272 -0.88 5.22 -7.43
N ASP A 273 0.39 5.57 -7.65
CA ASP A 273 0.78 6.91 -8.12
C ASP A 273 0.16 7.23 -9.49
N ALA A 274 0.04 6.25 -10.39
CA ALA A 274 -0.59 6.48 -11.70
C ALA A 274 -2.07 6.89 -11.56
N PHE A 275 -2.83 6.16 -10.74
CA PHE A 275 -4.23 6.49 -10.47
C PHE A 275 -4.39 7.86 -9.83
N LYS A 276 -3.56 8.17 -8.83
CA LYS A 276 -3.51 9.48 -8.18
C LYS A 276 -3.25 10.62 -9.16
N LEU A 277 -2.42 10.40 -10.18
CA LEU A 277 -1.92 11.47 -11.04
C LEU A 277 -2.73 11.71 -12.32
N GLY A 278 -3.77 10.92 -12.56
CA GLY A 278 -4.59 11.05 -13.78
C GLY A 278 -3.99 10.31 -14.98
N VAL A 279 -3.15 9.31 -14.71
CA VAL A 279 -2.37 8.55 -15.70
C VAL A 279 -2.90 7.12 -15.77
N VAL A 280 -2.86 6.50 -16.94
CA VAL A 280 -3.27 5.11 -17.13
C VAL A 280 -2.09 4.17 -16.82
N PRO A 281 -2.17 3.31 -15.79
CA PRO A 281 -1.10 2.37 -15.49
C PRO A 281 -1.09 1.21 -16.49
N ILE A 282 0.11 0.82 -16.91
CA ILE A 282 0.39 -0.43 -17.64
C ILE A 282 1.02 -1.40 -16.65
N ILE A 283 0.30 -2.47 -16.32
CA ILE A 283 0.56 -3.30 -15.14
C ILE A 283 1.29 -4.58 -15.52
N TRP A 284 2.37 -4.85 -14.79
CA TRP A 284 2.87 -6.20 -14.55
C TRP A 284 3.23 -6.32 -13.07
N GLY A 285 2.66 -7.31 -12.39
CA GLY A 285 2.80 -7.46 -10.95
C GLY A 285 1.85 -8.53 -10.43
N ALA A 286 1.11 -8.20 -9.37
CA ALA A 286 0.14 -9.11 -8.77
C ALA A 286 -0.87 -9.68 -9.77
N PRO A 287 -0.96 -11.03 -9.91
CA PRO A 287 -1.88 -11.68 -10.84
C PRO A 287 -3.35 -11.35 -10.60
N ASN A 288 -3.71 -11.12 -9.33
CA ASN A 288 -5.08 -10.84 -8.90
C ASN A 288 -5.45 -9.33 -8.89
N SER A 289 -4.56 -8.44 -9.37
CA SER A 289 -4.75 -6.98 -9.31
C SER A 289 -6.03 -6.46 -9.95
N ARG A 290 -6.53 -7.08 -11.02
CA ARG A 290 -7.84 -6.76 -11.64
C ARG A 290 -9.00 -6.70 -10.65
N SER A 291 -8.93 -7.51 -9.59
CA SER A 291 -10.00 -7.62 -8.61
C SER A 291 -10.00 -6.51 -7.56
N TYR A 292 -8.91 -5.75 -7.43
CA TYR A 292 -8.76 -4.74 -6.37
C TYR A 292 -8.28 -3.38 -6.87
N ILE A 293 -8.37 -3.10 -8.17
CA ILE A 293 -8.23 -1.74 -8.72
C ILE A 293 -9.62 -1.05 -8.80
N PRO A 294 -9.67 0.28 -8.99
CA PRO A 294 -10.95 1.00 -9.05
C PRO A 294 -11.95 0.41 -10.03
N HIS A 295 -11.48 -0.09 -11.18
CA HIS A 295 -12.31 -0.79 -12.16
C HIS A 295 -11.41 -1.67 -13.06
N PRO A 296 -11.84 -2.85 -13.56
CA PRO A 296 -10.99 -3.68 -14.43
C PRO A 296 -10.51 -2.98 -15.71
N LYS A 297 -11.30 -2.02 -16.24
CA LYS A 297 -10.90 -1.14 -17.37
C LYS A 297 -10.11 0.11 -16.96
N SER A 298 -9.73 0.30 -15.69
CA SER A 298 -8.96 1.48 -15.27
C SER A 298 -7.46 1.37 -15.57
N ALA A 299 -7.00 0.20 -16.02
CA ALA A 299 -5.60 -0.11 -16.26
C ALA A 299 -5.44 -0.95 -17.53
N ILE A 300 -4.22 -0.99 -18.04
CA ILE A 300 -3.82 -1.86 -19.14
C ILE A 300 -2.98 -2.99 -18.55
N PHE A 301 -3.39 -4.23 -18.77
CA PHE A 301 -2.66 -5.41 -18.31
C PHE A 301 -1.83 -5.97 -19.45
N ILE A 302 -0.55 -6.21 -19.22
CA ILE A 302 0.33 -6.66 -20.31
C ILE A 302 -0.05 -8.06 -20.81
N GLU A 303 -0.61 -8.88 -19.93
CA GLU A 303 -1.02 -10.27 -20.21
C GLU A 303 -2.31 -10.37 -21.03
N ASP A 304 -3.04 -9.25 -21.23
CA ASP A 304 -4.21 -9.21 -22.12
C ASP A 304 -3.80 -9.20 -23.60
N TYR A 305 -2.50 -9.03 -23.90
CA TYR A 305 -1.99 -8.93 -25.25
C TYR A 305 -1.19 -10.19 -25.60
N PRO A 306 -1.37 -10.75 -26.82
CA PRO A 306 -0.66 -11.95 -27.23
C PRO A 306 0.84 -11.70 -27.42
N ASN A 307 1.25 -10.45 -27.67
CA ASN A 307 2.65 -10.03 -27.75
C ASN A 307 2.79 -8.52 -27.46
N VAL A 308 4.04 -8.06 -27.35
CA VAL A 308 4.38 -6.67 -27.03
C VAL A 308 4.06 -5.68 -28.16
N GLU A 309 4.07 -6.15 -29.42
CA GLU A 309 3.72 -5.33 -30.58
C GLU A 309 2.23 -4.94 -30.56
N ASP A 310 1.35 -5.88 -30.19
CA ASP A 310 -0.09 -5.62 -30.06
C ASP A 310 -0.40 -4.63 -28.94
N LEU A 311 0.29 -4.75 -27.79
CA LEU A 311 0.22 -3.73 -26.74
C LEU A 311 0.68 -2.36 -27.27
N ALA A 312 1.82 -2.31 -27.96
CA ALA A 312 2.35 -1.07 -28.51
C ALA A 312 1.39 -0.43 -29.53
N ASN A 313 0.74 -1.23 -30.37
CA ASN A 313 -0.25 -0.77 -31.34
C ASN A 313 -1.52 -0.25 -30.65
N HIS A 314 -1.97 -0.89 -29.58
CA HIS A 314 -3.08 -0.38 -28.76
C HIS A 314 -2.75 0.96 -28.12
N LEU A 315 -1.56 1.12 -27.54
CA LEU A 315 -1.12 2.40 -26.96
C LEU A 315 -1.07 3.53 -28.02
N LYS A 316 -0.57 3.23 -29.24
CA LYS A 316 -0.61 4.17 -30.38
C LYS A 316 -2.04 4.55 -30.78
N TYR A 317 -2.98 3.61 -30.73
CA TYR A 317 -4.39 3.86 -30.98
C TYR A 317 -4.98 4.79 -29.93
N LEU A 318 -4.74 4.54 -28.64
CA LEU A 318 -5.29 5.33 -27.54
C LEU A 318 -4.83 6.79 -27.59
N VAL A 319 -3.55 7.08 -27.85
CA VAL A 319 -3.08 8.48 -27.95
C VAL A 319 -3.64 9.24 -29.16
N LYS A 320 -4.24 8.52 -30.13
CA LYS A 320 -4.91 9.11 -31.30
C LYS A 320 -6.43 9.11 -31.19
N ASN A 321 -6.99 8.51 -30.13
CA ASN A 321 -8.42 8.38 -29.92
C ASN A 321 -8.80 8.77 -28.49
N LYS A 322 -9.18 10.03 -28.33
CA LYS A 322 -9.60 10.61 -27.04
C LYS A 322 -10.75 9.86 -26.39
N THR A 323 -11.74 9.45 -27.18
CA THR A 323 -12.88 8.69 -26.63
C THR A 323 -12.42 7.37 -26.02
N ALA A 324 -11.63 6.58 -26.75
CA ALA A 324 -11.11 5.31 -26.25
C ALA A 324 -10.15 5.49 -25.06
N TYR A 325 -9.30 6.51 -25.08
CA TYR A 325 -8.43 6.85 -23.95
C TYR A 325 -9.23 7.19 -22.69
N LEU A 326 -10.28 8.00 -22.82
CA LEU A 326 -11.12 8.41 -21.69
C LEU A 326 -11.95 7.26 -21.09
N GLU A 327 -12.14 6.14 -21.80
CA GLU A 327 -12.74 4.94 -21.21
C GLU A 327 -11.98 4.45 -19.97
N TYR A 328 -10.64 4.57 -19.95
CA TYR A 328 -9.79 4.20 -18.81
C TYR A 328 -9.98 5.09 -17.59
N HIS A 329 -10.67 6.21 -17.73
CA HIS A 329 -10.93 7.17 -16.65
C HIS A 329 -12.41 7.23 -16.25
N GLN A 330 -13.30 6.47 -16.89
CA GLN A 330 -14.74 6.47 -16.56
C GLN A 330 -15.02 6.13 -15.10
N TRP A 331 -14.23 5.25 -14.49
CA TRP A 331 -14.36 4.85 -13.09
C TRP A 331 -14.38 6.03 -12.12
N ARG A 332 -13.69 7.14 -12.46
CA ARG A 332 -13.64 8.36 -11.62
C ARG A 332 -15.01 9.02 -11.44
N PHE A 333 -15.95 8.77 -12.35
CA PHE A 333 -17.29 9.39 -12.33
C PHE A 333 -18.39 8.50 -11.74
N THR A 334 -18.10 7.20 -11.52
CA THR A 334 -19.13 6.23 -11.14
C THR A 334 -19.33 6.08 -9.62
N LYS A 335 -18.33 6.47 -8.80
CA LYS A 335 -18.31 6.33 -7.33
C LYS A 335 -18.64 4.92 -6.78
N ALA A 336 -18.71 3.90 -7.64
CA ALA A 336 -19.02 2.53 -7.26
C ALA A 336 -17.73 1.71 -7.31
N TRP A 337 -17.04 1.64 -6.18
CA TRP A 337 -15.85 0.80 -6.03
C TRP A 337 -16.26 -0.66 -5.79
N SER A 338 -15.41 -1.59 -6.24
CA SER A 338 -15.62 -3.01 -5.92
C SER A 338 -15.36 -3.23 -4.43
N GLU A 339 -16.04 -4.21 -3.82
CA GLU A 339 -15.83 -4.54 -2.40
C GLU A 339 -14.35 -4.81 -2.09
N ARG A 340 -13.63 -5.45 -3.01
CA ARG A 340 -12.22 -5.75 -2.81
C ARG A 340 -11.32 -4.52 -2.98
N PHE A 341 -11.64 -3.59 -3.88
CA PHE A 341 -10.95 -2.30 -3.89
C PHE A 341 -11.23 -1.54 -2.59
N GLU A 342 -12.47 -1.51 -2.10
CA GLU A 342 -12.84 -0.92 -0.81
C GLU A 342 -12.10 -1.52 0.39
N ARG A 343 -11.64 -2.77 0.31
CA ARG A 343 -10.77 -3.38 1.34
C ARG A 343 -9.31 -2.92 1.24
N LYS A 344 -8.85 -2.51 0.06
CA LYS A 344 -7.49 -2.04 -0.19
C LYS A 344 -7.29 -0.56 0.17
N VAL A 345 -8.33 0.26 -0.01
CA VAL A 345 -8.43 1.61 0.56
C VAL A 345 -8.79 1.60 2.03
#